data_AF-A0A8H4Q2P3-F1
#
_entry.id   AF-A0A8H4Q2P3-F1
#
_cell.length_a   1.000
_cell.length_b   1.000
_cell.length_c   1.000
_cell.angle_alpha   90.00
_cell.angle_beta   90.00
_cell.angle_gamma   90.00
#
_symmetry.space_group_name_H-M   'P 1'
#
loop_
_entity.id
_entity.type
_entity.pdbx_description
1 polymer ?
#
loop_
_entity_poly.entity_id
_entity_poly.type
_entity_poly.pdbx_seq_one_letter_code
_entity_poly.pdbx_strand_id
1 'polypeptide(L)'
;MTSQSADHELLTEHFTYPPAALLDDIINTVNVLADRALTSVESLLLSLPPRKLGFKDDSERSATAARLEIENGTHQLETLVNASIDKNFDLFELYTMRNILAIHPQDAPYIRLAHYQGLDFDDAAADAAAGGGGDRPSVESLNGLRRQLQASLRLTLALEAERAGNDALLTRLYALLGEKPPPLDDKDDSDSASDSQDDTTPESLSDSTPTPSPTSSKQRP
;
A
#
# COMPACT_ATOMS: atom_id res chain seq x y z
N MET A 1 -11.74 12.58 27.79
CA MET A 1 -10.80 13.05 26.76
C MET A 1 -9.95 11.93 26.16
N THR A 2 -9.80 10.78 26.83
CA THR A 2 -9.09 9.60 26.29
C THR A 2 -9.91 8.73 25.34
N SER A 3 -11.25 8.75 25.44
CA SER A 3 -12.13 7.91 24.58
C SER A 3 -12.08 8.31 23.10
N GLN A 4 -12.04 9.61 22.81
CA GLN A 4 -12.09 10.10 21.43
C GLN A 4 -10.84 9.74 20.61
N SER A 5 -9.68 9.59 21.26
CA SER A 5 -8.46 9.06 20.62
C SER A 5 -8.60 7.57 20.32
N ALA A 6 -9.11 6.81 21.28
CA ALA A 6 -9.32 5.37 21.13
C ALA A 6 -10.34 5.05 20.02
N ASP A 7 -11.40 5.86 19.91
CA ASP A 7 -12.40 5.72 18.84
C ASP A 7 -11.75 5.94 17.45
N HIS A 8 -10.89 6.96 17.33
CA HIS A 8 -10.17 7.23 16.09
C HIS A 8 -9.16 6.13 15.76
N GLU A 9 -8.49 5.54 16.75
CA GLU A 9 -7.58 4.40 16.58
C GLU A 9 -8.32 3.15 16.11
N LEU A 10 -9.45 2.80 16.74
CA LEU A 10 -10.28 1.66 16.35
C LEU A 10 -10.84 1.81 14.93
N LEU A 11 -11.30 3.01 14.58
CA LEU A 11 -11.78 3.30 13.23
C LEU A 11 -10.63 3.25 12.21
N THR A 12 -9.47 3.80 12.55
CA THR A 12 -8.28 3.76 11.67
C THR A 12 -7.83 2.32 11.44
N GLU A 13 -7.86 1.47 12.47
CA GLU A 13 -7.54 0.06 12.34
C GLU A 13 -8.58 -0.68 11.49
N HIS A 14 -9.87 -0.38 11.67
CA HIS A 14 -10.95 -0.97 10.88
C HIS A 14 -10.86 -0.62 9.40
N PHE A 15 -10.64 0.67 9.10
CA PHE A 15 -10.55 1.16 7.71
C PHE A 15 -9.18 0.93 7.09
N THR A 16 -8.15 0.61 7.87
CA THR A 16 -6.72 0.55 7.46
C THR A 16 -6.12 1.88 7.00
N TYR A 17 -6.87 2.97 7.14
CA TYR A 17 -6.43 4.35 6.88
C TYR A 17 -7.18 5.31 7.81
N PRO A 18 -6.65 6.52 8.07
CA PRO A 18 -7.33 7.51 8.90
C PRO A 18 -8.67 7.92 8.29
N PRO A 19 -9.78 7.91 9.04
CA PRO A 19 -11.11 8.27 8.52
C PRO A 19 -11.17 9.64 7.82
N ALA A 20 -10.36 10.61 8.28
CA ALA A 20 -10.22 11.92 7.65
C ALA A 20 -9.71 11.86 6.20
N ALA A 21 -8.84 10.89 5.87
CA ALA A 21 -8.29 10.74 4.52
C ALA A 21 -9.37 10.43 3.47
N LEU A 22 -10.43 9.70 3.85
CA LEU A 22 -11.57 9.47 2.96
C LEU A 22 -12.28 10.79 2.61
N LEU A 23 -12.41 11.70 3.58
CA LEU A 23 -13.07 12.98 3.37
C LEU A 23 -12.21 13.90 2.50
N ASP A 24 -10.90 13.92 2.74
CA ASP A 24 -9.93 14.65 1.90
C ASP A 24 -10.01 14.20 0.43
N ASP A 25 -10.05 12.89 0.19
CA ASP A 25 -10.18 12.34 -1.15
C ASP A 25 -11.52 12.73 -1.81
N ILE A 26 -12.63 12.67 -1.05
CA ILE A 26 -13.94 13.11 -1.55
C ILE A 26 -13.91 14.60 -1.92
N ILE A 27 -13.40 15.47 -1.05
CA ILE A 27 -13.32 16.91 -1.30
C ILE A 27 -12.46 17.19 -2.55
N ASN A 28 -11.30 16.54 -2.65
CA ASN A 28 -10.42 16.65 -3.81
C ASN A 28 -11.13 16.22 -5.11
N THR A 29 -11.84 15.08 -5.10
CA THR A 29 -12.56 14.62 -6.28
C THR A 29 -13.69 15.56 -6.70
N VAL A 30 -14.41 16.15 -5.73
CA VAL A 30 -15.49 17.09 -6.01
C VAL A 30 -14.96 18.39 -6.59
N ASN A 31 -13.86 18.92 -6.08
CA ASN A 31 -13.21 20.12 -6.62
C ASN A 31 -12.76 19.88 -8.08
N VAL A 32 -12.07 18.76 -8.34
CA VAL A 32 -11.66 18.39 -9.71
C VAL A 32 -12.86 18.21 -10.63
N LEU A 33 -13.95 17.63 -10.14
CA LEU A 33 -15.17 17.44 -10.93
C LEU A 33 -15.88 18.78 -11.21
N ALA A 34 -15.91 19.69 -10.25
CA ALA A 34 -16.49 21.01 -10.39
C ALA A 34 -15.74 21.83 -11.45
N ASP A 35 -14.41 21.88 -11.38
CA ASP A 35 -13.56 22.56 -12.36
C ASP A 35 -13.77 22.00 -13.77
N ARG A 36 -13.85 20.67 -13.88
CA ARG A 36 -14.11 19.98 -15.15
C ARG A 36 -15.51 20.29 -15.70
N ALA A 37 -16.53 20.34 -14.84
CA ALA A 37 -17.88 20.66 -15.24
C ALA A 37 -17.98 22.12 -15.70
N LEU A 38 -17.35 23.06 -15.00
CA LEU A 38 -17.29 24.48 -15.37
C LEU A 38 -16.60 24.68 -16.72
N THR A 39 -15.45 24.04 -16.92
CA THR A 39 -14.73 24.04 -18.20
C THR A 39 -15.61 23.45 -19.32
N SER A 40 -16.35 22.39 -19.03
CA SER A 40 -17.27 21.78 -20.00
C SER A 40 -18.44 22.70 -20.35
N VAL A 41 -18.97 23.44 -19.37
CA VAL A 41 -20.04 24.43 -19.58
C VAL A 41 -19.52 25.58 -20.44
N GLU A 42 -18.33 26.11 -20.13
CA GLU A 42 -17.71 27.17 -20.93
C GLU A 42 -17.49 26.72 -22.38
N SER A 43 -16.89 25.54 -22.58
CA SER A 43 -16.66 24.98 -23.92
C SER A 43 -17.98 24.80 -24.69
N LEU A 44 -19.03 24.33 -24.01
CA LEU A 44 -20.36 24.18 -24.60
C LEU A 44 -20.95 25.54 -25.01
N LEU A 45 -20.89 26.54 -24.14
CA LEU A 45 -21.37 27.90 -24.42
C LEU A 45 -20.61 28.55 -25.59
N LEU A 46 -19.29 28.33 -25.68
CA LEU A 46 -18.47 28.81 -26.79
C LEU A 46 -18.76 28.08 -28.12
N SER A 47 -19.21 26.82 -28.07
CA SER A 47 -19.58 26.05 -29.25
C SER A 47 -20.94 26.44 -29.86
N LEU A 48 -21.78 27.10 -29.06
CA LEU A 48 -23.13 27.51 -29.47
C LEU A 48 -23.07 28.81 -30.29
N PRO A 49 -23.87 28.94 -31.37
CA PRO A 49 -23.93 30.17 -32.14
C PRO A 49 -24.55 31.32 -31.31
N PRO A 50 -24.03 32.55 -31.39
CA PRO A 50 -24.42 33.66 -30.52
C PRO A 50 -25.91 34.01 -30.64
N ARG A 51 -26.53 33.81 -31.82
CA ARG A 51 -27.98 33.98 -32.00
C ARG A 51 -28.85 33.07 -31.11
N LYS A 52 -28.39 31.85 -30.78
CA LYS A 52 -29.11 30.94 -29.86
C LYS A 52 -28.97 31.34 -28.40
N LEU A 53 -27.95 32.12 -28.08
CA LEU A 53 -27.66 32.61 -26.74
C LEU A 53 -28.34 33.96 -26.45
N GLY A 54 -29.07 34.52 -27.43
CA GLY A 54 -29.85 35.76 -27.28
C GLY A 54 -29.17 37.01 -27.85
N PHE A 55 -28.01 36.87 -28.50
CA PHE A 55 -27.35 37.99 -29.17
C PHE A 55 -28.06 38.34 -30.49
N LYS A 56 -28.19 39.64 -30.77
CA LYS A 56 -29.05 40.16 -31.86
C LYS A 56 -28.49 39.90 -33.26
N ASP A 57 -27.18 39.78 -33.42
CA ASP A 57 -26.49 39.61 -34.71
C ASP A 57 -25.34 38.60 -34.62
N ASP A 58 -25.06 37.88 -35.71
CA ASP A 58 -23.89 37.01 -35.85
C ASP A 58 -22.62 37.78 -36.33
N SER A 59 -22.58 39.10 -36.10
CA SER A 59 -21.41 39.91 -36.49
C SER A 59 -20.18 39.56 -35.65
N GLU A 60 -18.96 39.75 -36.20
CA GLU A 60 -17.73 39.47 -35.45
C GLU A 60 -17.65 40.24 -34.13
N ARG A 61 -18.16 41.47 -34.08
CA ARG A 61 -18.25 42.27 -32.85
C ARG A 61 -19.16 41.64 -31.80
N SER A 62 -20.26 41.02 -32.24
CA SER A 62 -21.19 40.32 -31.35
C SER A 62 -20.60 38.99 -30.88
N ALA A 63 -19.83 38.29 -31.72
CA ALA A 63 -19.13 37.08 -31.32
C ALA A 63 -18.04 37.36 -30.28
N THR A 64 -17.28 38.44 -30.42
CA THR A 64 -16.28 38.85 -29.42
C THR A 64 -16.93 39.30 -28.11
N ALA A 65 -18.05 40.02 -28.17
CA ALA A 65 -18.79 40.43 -26.99
C ALA A 65 -19.39 39.22 -26.24
N ALA A 66 -19.95 38.26 -26.97
CA ALA A 66 -20.49 37.02 -26.41
C ALA A 66 -19.41 36.20 -25.69
N ARG A 67 -18.21 36.08 -26.27
CA ARG A 67 -17.09 35.37 -25.61
C ARG A 67 -16.69 36.01 -24.30
N LEU A 68 -16.54 37.33 -24.25
CA LEU A 68 -16.19 38.07 -23.04
C LEU A 68 -17.27 37.94 -21.96
N GLU A 69 -18.55 37.97 -22.36
CA GLU A 69 -19.67 37.81 -21.43
C GLU A 69 -19.77 36.38 -20.89
N ILE A 70 -19.52 35.37 -21.73
CA ILE A 70 -19.44 33.97 -21.31
C ILE A 70 -18.30 33.80 -20.32
N GLU A 71 -17.08 34.25 -20.64
CA GLU A 71 -15.89 34.12 -19.76
C GLU A 71 -16.11 34.80 -18.40
N ASN A 72 -16.67 36.01 -18.38
CA ASN A 72 -16.99 36.69 -17.13
C ASN A 72 -18.10 35.96 -16.35
N GLY A 73 -19.12 35.45 -17.04
CA GLY A 73 -20.20 34.69 -16.43
C GLY A 73 -19.75 33.35 -15.86
N THR A 74 -18.89 32.62 -16.57
CA THR A 74 -18.33 31.35 -16.12
C THR A 74 -17.38 31.56 -14.95
N HIS A 75 -16.58 32.62 -14.93
CA HIS A 75 -15.74 32.98 -13.79
C HIS A 75 -16.56 33.32 -12.53
N GLN A 76 -17.68 34.05 -12.68
CA GLN A 76 -18.59 34.32 -11.56
C GLN A 76 -19.25 33.03 -11.05
N LEU A 77 -19.64 32.14 -11.96
CA LEU A 77 -20.20 30.83 -11.61
C LEU A 77 -19.18 29.97 -10.87
N GLU A 78 -17.93 29.92 -11.33
CA GLU A 78 -16.83 29.23 -10.67
C GLU A 78 -16.64 29.72 -9.23
N THR A 79 -16.56 31.04 -9.05
CA THR A 79 -16.42 31.63 -7.71
C THR A 79 -17.58 31.22 -6.78
N LEU A 80 -18.81 31.21 -7.31
CA LEU A 80 -20.00 30.84 -6.54
C LEU A 80 -20.02 29.35 -6.21
N VAL A 81 -19.68 28.50 -7.18
CA VAL A 81 -19.62 27.05 -7.01
C VAL A 81 -18.57 26.70 -5.97
N ASN A 82 -17.36 27.24 -6.07
CA ASN A 82 -16.28 26.99 -5.11
C ASN A 82 -16.68 27.40 -3.70
N ALA A 83 -17.21 28.63 -3.53
CA ALA A 83 -17.69 29.08 -2.22
C ALA A 83 -18.84 28.21 -1.66
N SER A 84 -19.68 27.65 -2.54
CA SER A 84 -20.76 26.76 -2.13
C SER A 84 -20.26 25.36 -1.76
N ILE A 85 -19.26 24.84 -2.48
CA ILE A 85 -18.63 23.55 -2.23
C ILE A 85 -17.91 23.63 -0.89
N ASP A 86 -17.01 24.61 -0.70
CA ASP A 86 -16.26 24.80 0.55
C ASP A 86 -17.20 24.75 1.76
N LYS A 87 -18.23 25.60 1.79
CA LYS A 87 -19.15 25.70 2.92
C LYS A 87 -19.95 24.41 3.17
N ASN A 88 -20.44 23.77 2.12
CA ASN A 88 -21.27 22.57 2.26
C ASN A 88 -20.43 21.34 2.59
N PHE A 89 -19.20 21.27 2.07
CA PHE A 89 -18.28 20.18 2.32
C PHE A 89 -17.60 20.29 3.69
N ASP A 90 -17.36 21.50 4.21
CA ASP A 90 -16.99 21.72 5.62
C ASP A 90 -18.08 21.15 6.57
N LEU A 91 -19.36 21.42 6.25
CA LEU A 91 -20.49 20.92 7.05
C LEU A 91 -20.64 19.40 6.91
N PHE A 92 -20.43 18.86 5.72
CA PHE A 92 -20.43 17.43 5.45
C PHE A 92 -19.32 16.72 6.21
N GLU A 93 -18.10 17.26 6.20
CA GLU A 93 -16.95 16.72 6.95
C GLU A 93 -17.29 16.65 8.44
N LEU A 94 -17.76 17.76 8.99
CA LEU A 94 -18.15 17.85 10.40
C LEU A 94 -19.27 16.87 10.75
N TYR A 95 -20.30 16.75 9.90
CA TYR A 95 -21.41 15.84 10.13
C TYR A 95 -20.96 14.38 10.08
N THR A 96 -20.13 14.03 9.10
CA THR A 96 -19.65 12.67 8.87
C THR A 96 -18.74 12.21 10.00
N MET A 97 -17.77 13.05 10.40
CA MET A 97 -16.88 12.76 11.54
C MET A 97 -17.61 12.68 12.88
N ARG A 98 -18.75 13.38 13.02
CA ARG A 98 -19.51 13.40 14.28
C ARG A 98 -20.56 12.29 14.40
N ASN A 99 -21.15 11.86 13.29
CA ASN A 99 -22.31 10.96 13.31
C ASN A 99 -22.11 9.63 12.60
N ILE A 100 -21.28 9.58 11.55
CA ILE A 100 -21.09 8.37 10.73
C ILE A 100 -19.80 7.67 11.13
N LEU A 101 -18.68 8.39 11.09
CA LEU A 101 -17.35 7.91 11.45
C LEU A 101 -17.08 8.20 12.93
N ALA A 102 -18.06 7.90 13.78
CA ALA A 102 -17.98 8.11 15.22
C ALA A 102 -18.53 6.90 15.95
N ILE A 103 -17.86 6.54 17.04
CA ILE A 103 -18.33 5.51 17.97
C ILE A 103 -18.94 6.24 19.16
N HIS A 104 -20.17 5.88 19.54
CA HIS A 104 -20.78 6.46 20.72
C HIS A 104 -20.10 5.88 21.98
N PRO A 105 -19.76 6.69 23.00
CA PRO A 105 -19.02 6.22 24.17
C PRO A 105 -19.75 5.13 24.98
N GLN A 106 -21.06 4.99 24.81
CA GLN A 106 -21.84 3.91 25.43
C GLN A 106 -21.66 2.56 24.71
N ASP A 107 -21.39 2.60 23.40
CA ASP A 107 -21.27 1.41 22.55
C ASP A 107 -19.81 0.97 22.40
N ALA A 108 -18.85 1.87 22.63
CA ALA A 108 -17.42 1.60 22.55
C ALA A 108 -16.97 0.31 23.29
N PRO A 109 -17.44 -0.02 24.51
CA PRO A 109 -17.04 -1.26 25.20
C PRO A 109 -17.55 -2.54 24.54
N TYR A 110 -18.59 -2.46 23.71
CA TYR A 110 -19.23 -3.60 23.07
C TYR A 110 -18.75 -3.81 21.63
N ILE A 111 -17.95 -2.89 21.10
CA ILE A 111 -17.39 -2.96 19.75
C ILE A 111 -16.02 -3.63 19.83
N ARG A 112 -15.86 -4.74 19.11
CA ARG A 112 -14.58 -5.45 18.95
C ARG A 112 -14.40 -5.77 17.47
N LEU A 113 -13.22 -5.46 16.92
CA LEU A 113 -12.90 -5.79 15.52
C LEU A 113 -12.64 -7.30 15.38
N ALA A 114 -12.85 -7.84 14.19
CA ALA A 114 -12.79 -9.28 13.93
C ALA A 114 -11.41 -9.90 14.24
N HIS A 115 -10.31 -9.16 14.04
CA HIS A 115 -8.95 -9.65 14.34
C HIS A 115 -8.63 -9.69 15.84
N TYR A 116 -9.48 -9.12 16.70
CA TYR A 116 -9.40 -9.30 18.15
C TYR A 116 -10.19 -10.52 18.65
N GLN A 117 -10.79 -11.30 17.75
CA GLN A 117 -11.46 -12.55 18.13
C GLN A 117 -10.41 -13.60 18.51
N GLY A 118 -10.52 -14.16 19.73
CA GLY A 118 -9.55 -15.11 20.27
C GLY A 118 -8.30 -14.47 20.91
N LEU A 119 -8.24 -13.13 20.96
CA LEU A 119 -7.27 -12.41 21.77
C LEU A 119 -7.92 -12.05 23.12
N ASP A 120 -7.65 -12.87 24.13
CA ASP A 120 -8.03 -12.60 25.52
C ASP A 120 -6.82 -12.01 26.26
N PHE A 121 -6.83 -10.68 26.40
CA PHE A 121 -5.74 -9.94 27.04
C PHE A 121 -5.74 -10.07 28.57
N ASP A 122 -6.84 -10.55 29.16
CA ASP A 122 -6.94 -10.84 30.59
C ASP A 122 -6.08 -12.06 30.97
N ASP A 123 -6.07 -13.10 30.13
CA ASP A 123 -5.20 -14.26 30.28
C ASP A 123 -3.73 -13.86 30.10
N ALA A 124 -3.43 -12.93 29.18
CA ALA A 124 -2.08 -12.42 28.98
C ALA A 124 -1.53 -11.64 30.20
N ALA A 125 -2.39 -10.93 30.95
CA ALA A 125 -2.02 -10.22 32.17
C ALA A 125 -1.88 -11.16 33.38
N ALA A 126 -2.76 -12.17 33.48
CA ALA A 126 -2.71 -13.18 34.52
C ALA A 126 -1.49 -14.12 34.37
N ASP A 127 -1.17 -14.54 33.15
CA ASP A 127 -0.04 -15.42 32.84
C ASP A 127 1.32 -14.71 32.97
N ALA A 128 1.37 -13.39 32.74
CA ALA A 128 2.55 -12.58 33.03
C ALA A 128 2.89 -12.56 34.53
N ALA A 129 1.89 -12.69 35.40
CA ALA A 129 2.07 -12.82 36.84
C ALA A 129 2.32 -14.28 37.29
N ALA A 130 1.83 -15.27 36.54
CA ALA A 130 1.91 -16.70 36.89
C ALA A 130 3.14 -17.44 36.33
N GLY A 131 3.96 -16.80 35.48
CA GLY A 131 5.29 -17.33 35.14
C GLY A 131 5.34 -18.54 34.21
N GLY A 132 4.29 -18.82 33.43
CA GLY A 132 4.42 -19.70 32.28
C GLY A 132 3.15 -20.48 31.89
N GLY A 133 3.06 -20.78 30.59
CA GLY A 133 2.37 -21.99 30.12
C GLY A 133 1.42 -21.85 28.93
N GLY A 134 0.99 -20.66 28.57
CA GLY A 134 0.14 -20.45 27.38
C GLY A 134 0.93 -20.53 26.07
N ASP A 135 0.26 -20.92 24.99
CA ASP A 135 0.69 -21.09 23.57
C ASP A 135 1.24 -19.82 22.91
N ARG A 136 1.94 -18.98 23.67
CA ARG A 136 2.57 -17.76 23.22
C ARG A 136 3.95 -18.14 22.67
N PRO A 137 4.27 -17.81 21.40
CA PRO A 137 5.60 -18.03 20.86
C PRO A 137 6.62 -17.23 21.68
N SER A 138 7.34 -17.93 22.56
CA SER A 138 8.41 -17.33 23.36
C SER A 138 9.61 -17.03 22.46
N VAL A 139 10.42 -16.03 22.83
CA VAL A 139 11.68 -15.74 22.13
C VAL A 139 12.61 -16.96 22.10
N GLU A 140 12.52 -17.83 23.10
CA GLU A 140 13.25 -19.09 23.17
C GLU A 140 12.73 -20.10 22.15
N SER A 141 11.40 -20.25 22.03
CA SER A 141 10.77 -21.10 21.00
C SER A 141 11.09 -20.61 19.59
N LEU A 142 11.01 -19.31 19.34
CA LEU A 142 11.39 -18.71 18.05
C LEU A 142 12.88 -18.92 17.73
N ASN A 143 13.76 -18.76 18.72
CA ASN A 143 15.18 -19.02 18.53
C ASN A 143 15.48 -20.51 18.33
N GLY A 144 14.74 -21.40 18.99
CA GLY A 144 14.76 -22.84 18.77
C GLY A 144 14.38 -23.18 17.32
N LEU A 145 13.25 -22.65 16.85
CA LEU A 145 12.77 -22.86 15.49
C LEU A 145 13.74 -22.29 14.45
N ARG A 146 14.32 -21.10 14.69
CA ARG A 146 15.35 -20.52 13.81
C ARG A 146 16.59 -21.41 13.73
N ARG A 147 17.06 -21.95 14.86
CA ARG A 147 18.21 -22.88 14.88
C ARG A 147 17.87 -24.17 14.15
N GLN A 148 16.66 -24.69 14.32
CA GLN A 148 16.19 -25.89 13.64
C GLN A 148 16.12 -25.68 12.13
N LEU A 149 15.62 -24.53 11.67
CA LEU A 149 15.59 -24.13 10.25
C LEU A 149 17.02 -24.01 9.70
N GLN A 150 17.91 -23.33 10.42
CA GLN A 150 19.32 -23.23 10.00
C GLN A 150 20.01 -24.58 9.91
N ALA A 151 19.71 -25.50 10.84
CA ALA A 151 20.24 -26.86 10.81
C ALA A 151 19.69 -27.68 9.64
N SER A 152 18.38 -27.57 9.36
CA SER A 152 17.77 -28.27 8.23
C SER A 152 18.34 -27.77 6.90
N LEU A 153 18.47 -26.45 6.70
CA LEU A 153 19.07 -25.89 5.48
C LEU A 153 20.55 -26.30 5.29
N ARG A 154 21.33 -26.37 6.38
CA ARG A 154 22.73 -26.84 6.29
C ARG A 154 22.80 -28.31 5.87
N LEU A 155 21.89 -29.13 6.39
CA LEU A 155 21.81 -30.53 6.04
C LEU A 155 21.39 -30.71 4.58
N THR A 156 20.40 -29.96 4.08
CA THR A 156 19.96 -30.07 2.68
C THR A 156 21.09 -29.73 1.71
N LEU A 157 21.83 -28.65 1.95
CA LEU A 157 23.00 -28.28 1.12
C LEU A 157 24.10 -29.34 1.13
N ALA A 158 24.36 -29.96 2.29
CA ALA A 158 25.35 -31.03 2.38
C ALA A 158 24.91 -32.29 1.62
N LEU A 159 23.63 -32.66 1.71
CA LEU A 159 23.08 -33.79 0.97
C LEU A 159 23.09 -33.56 -0.54
N GLU A 160 22.79 -32.34 -0.99
CA GLU A 160 22.87 -31.98 -2.41
C GLU A 160 24.31 -32.07 -2.94
N ALA A 161 25.29 -31.61 -2.16
CA ALA A 161 26.70 -31.74 -2.53
C ALA A 161 27.16 -33.21 -2.61
N GLU A 162 26.75 -34.05 -1.65
CA GLU A 162 27.04 -35.49 -1.66
C GLU A 162 26.32 -36.21 -2.80
N ARG A 163 25.06 -35.84 -3.09
CA ARG A 163 24.31 -36.36 -4.24
C ARG A 163 25.04 -36.05 -5.55
N ALA A 164 25.42 -34.79 -5.76
CA ALA A 164 26.16 -34.39 -6.95
C ALA A 164 27.52 -35.11 -7.08
N GLY A 165 28.22 -35.32 -5.95
CA GLY A 165 29.46 -36.10 -5.90
C GLY A 165 29.24 -37.57 -6.27
N ASN A 166 28.21 -38.21 -5.72
CA ASN A 166 27.83 -39.57 -6.03
C ASN A 166 27.43 -39.73 -7.49
N ASP A 167 26.67 -38.78 -8.06
CA ASP A 167 26.30 -38.77 -9.48
C ASP A 167 27.56 -38.66 -10.37
N ALA A 168 28.52 -37.80 -10.01
CA ALA A 168 29.79 -37.68 -10.71
C ALA A 168 30.67 -38.94 -10.60
N LEU A 169 30.61 -39.66 -9.47
CA LEU A 169 31.30 -40.94 -9.31
C LEU A 169 30.64 -42.06 -10.11
N LEU A 170 29.31 -42.14 -10.07
CA LEU A 170 28.54 -43.11 -10.84
C LEU A 170 28.78 -42.93 -12.33
N THR A 171 28.75 -41.70 -12.85
CA THR A 171 29.07 -41.43 -14.26
C THR A 171 30.48 -41.89 -14.65
N ARG A 172 31.48 -41.71 -13.78
CA ARG A 172 32.85 -42.24 -14.01
C ARG A 172 32.90 -43.77 -14.00
N LEU A 173 32.19 -44.42 -13.07
CA LEU A 173 32.12 -45.89 -13.01
C LEU A 173 31.42 -46.46 -14.24
N TYR A 174 30.31 -45.87 -14.67
CA TYR A 174 29.63 -46.24 -15.92
C TYR A 174 30.54 -46.05 -17.14
N ALA A 175 31.29 -44.95 -17.22
CA ALA A 175 32.25 -44.72 -18.30
C ALA A 175 33.37 -45.78 -18.34
N LEU A 176 33.85 -46.25 -17.17
CA LEU A 176 34.86 -47.32 -17.09
C LEU A 176 34.28 -48.70 -17.44
N LEU A 177 33.02 -48.96 -17.09
CA LEU A 177 32.36 -50.23 -17.36
C LEU A 177 31.85 -50.31 -18.82
N GLY A 178 31.80 -49.19 -19.54
CA GLY A 178 31.27 -49.11 -20.90
C GLY A 178 29.74 -49.27 -20.97
N GLU A 179 29.07 -49.20 -19.82
CA GLU A 179 27.63 -49.32 -19.70
C GLU A 179 26.96 -47.94 -19.67
N LYS A 180 25.78 -47.83 -20.29
CA LYS A 180 25.00 -46.59 -20.28
C LYS A 180 24.40 -46.39 -18.87
N PRO A 181 24.51 -45.20 -18.26
CA PRO A 181 23.88 -44.94 -16.97
C PRO A 181 22.36 -45.16 -17.06
N PRO A 182 21.73 -45.67 -15.99
CA PRO A 182 20.28 -45.82 -15.92
C PRO A 182 19.62 -44.44 -16.07
N PRO A 183 18.39 -44.37 -16.62
CA PRO A 183 17.66 -43.11 -16.69
C PRO A 183 17.52 -42.56 -15.27
N LEU A 184 17.98 -41.33 -15.05
CA LEU A 184 17.59 -40.58 -13.87
C LEU A 184 16.07 -40.38 -14.01
N ASP A 185 15.30 -40.90 -13.07
CA ASP A 185 13.88 -40.55 -12.95
C ASP A 185 13.82 -39.06 -12.59
N ASP A 186 13.76 -38.20 -13.60
CA ASP A 186 13.24 -36.85 -13.49
C ASP A 186 11.74 -36.95 -13.17
N LYS A 187 11.44 -37.28 -11.92
CA LYS A 187 10.13 -37.09 -11.30
C LYS A 187 10.28 -36.09 -10.17
N ASP A 188 10.55 -34.85 -10.55
CA ASP A 188 9.98 -33.72 -9.84
C ASP A 188 9.14 -32.97 -10.88
N ASP A 189 7.91 -33.48 -11.05
CA ASP A 189 6.83 -32.78 -11.71
C ASP A 189 6.66 -31.42 -11.01
N SER A 190 7.01 -30.38 -11.76
CA SER A 190 6.36 -29.10 -11.62
C SER A 190 4.87 -29.28 -11.90
N ASP A 191 4.02 -29.04 -10.91
CA ASP A 191 2.67 -28.53 -11.19
C ASP A 191 2.11 -27.71 -10.01
N SER A 192 2.35 -26.41 -10.10
CA SER A 192 1.40 -25.29 -9.87
C SER A 192 2.22 -24.02 -9.64
N ALA A 193 1.89 -22.85 -10.14
CA ALA A 193 1.04 -22.34 -11.21
C ALA A 193 1.32 -20.83 -11.21
N SER A 194 1.35 -20.23 -12.40
CA SER A 194 1.19 -18.79 -12.69
C SER A 194 2.12 -17.78 -12.00
N ASP A 195 3.01 -17.22 -12.79
CA ASP A 195 2.95 -15.81 -13.25
C ASP A 195 4.29 -15.11 -13.07
N SER A 196 4.89 -14.72 -14.20
CA SER A 196 5.70 -13.51 -14.36
C SER A 196 6.11 -13.40 -15.82
N GLN A 197 5.52 -12.42 -16.50
CA GLN A 197 6.05 -11.90 -17.76
C GLN A 197 7.48 -11.40 -17.55
N ASP A 198 8.31 -11.79 -18.52
CA ASP A 198 9.67 -11.35 -18.79
C ASP A 198 9.68 -9.87 -19.22
N ASP A 199 10.63 -9.05 -18.71
CA ASP A 199 11.36 -8.15 -19.60
C ASP A 199 12.72 -7.68 -19.03
N THR A 200 13.76 -8.00 -19.80
CA THR A 200 15.05 -7.31 -20.05
C THR A 200 16.11 -7.05 -18.97
N THR A 201 17.18 -7.84 -19.07
CA THR A 201 18.61 -7.56 -18.77
C THR A 201 19.22 -6.37 -19.56
N PRO A 202 20.51 -5.98 -19.38
CA PRO A 202 21.34 -5.78 -18.16
C PRO A 202 22.19 -4.47 -18.23
N GLU A 203 22.78 -3.96 -17.13
CA GLU A 203 24.04 -3.17 -17.26
C GLU A 203 24.90 -3.05 -15.97
N SER A 204 26.18 -3.39 -16.18
CA SER A 204 27.45 -3.06 -15.51
C SER A 204 27.59 -2.74 -14.02
N LEU A 205 28.54 -3.46 -13.42
CA LEU A 205 29.27 -3.20 -12.18
C LEU A 205 29.93 -1.81 -12.11
N SER A 206 29.88 -1.19 -10.93
CA SER A 206 31.03 -0.45 -10.38
C SER A 206 31.10 -0.59 -8.87
N ASP A 207 32.15 -1.28 -8.45
CA ASP A 207 32.65 -1.50 -7.09
C ASP A 207 33.20 -0.19 -6.47
N SER A 208 32.88 0.07 -5.21
CA SER A 208 33.54 1.08 -4.35
C SER A 208 33.16 0.85 -2.89
N THR A 209 33.88 -0.04 -2.22
CA THR A 209 33.94 -0.14 -0.76
C THR A 209 34.81 0.99 -0.16
N PRO A 210 34.43 1.62 0.97
CA PRO A 210 35.39 2.34 1.80
C PRO A 210 35.85 1.47 2.98
N THR A 211 37.15 1.20 3.04
CA THR A 211 37.87 0.59 4.18
C THR A 211 38.01 1.56 5.36
N PRO A 212 38.04 1.08 6.62
CA PRO A 212 38.26 1.91 7.81
C PRO A 212 39.74 2.16 8.10
N SER A 213 40.08 3.41 8.46
CA SER A 213 41.43 3.86 8.82
C SER A 213 41.82 3.52 10.28
N PRO A 214 43.10 3.23 10.57
CA PRO A 214 43.58 2.95 11.93
C PRO A 214 43.99 4.22 12.69
N THR A 215 43.74 4.20 14.00
CA THR A 215 44.14 5.17 15.02
C THR A 215 45.65 5.16 15.24
N SER A 216 46.27 6.34 15.32
CA SER A 216 47.61 6.51 15.88
C SER A 216 47.63 7.65 16.89
N SER A 217 47.99 7.27 18.11
CA SER A 217 48.37 8.11 19.24
C SER A 217 49.65 8.89 18.95
N LYS A 218 49.70 10.19 19.27
CA LYS A 218 50.97 10.83 19.69
C LYS A 218 50.75 12.03 20.62
N GLN A 219 51.68 12.10 21.56
CA GLN A 219 51.73 12.90 22.77
C GLN A 219 51.91 14.41 22.57
N ARG A 220 51.44 15.12 23.61
CA ARG A 220 51.79 16.44 24.17
C ARG A 220 53.26 16.91 23.97
N PRO A 221 53.53 18.22 24.12
CA PRO A 221 53.67 18.85 25.45
C PRO A 221 52.54 19.81 25.84
#